data_AF-A0A7R9EN58-F1
#
_entry.id   AF-A0A7R9EN58-F1
#
_cell.length_a   1.000
_cell.length_b   1.000
_cell.length_c   1.000
_cell.angle_alpha   90.00
_cell.angle_beta   90.00
_cell.angle_gamma   90.00
#
_symmetry.space_group_name_H-M   'P 1'
#
loop_
_entity.id
_entity.type
_entity.pdbx_description
1 polymer ?
#
loop_
_entity_poly.entity_id
_entity_poly.type
_entity_poly.pdbx_seq_one_letter_code
_entity_poly.pdbx_strand_id
1 'polypeptide(L)'
;MRRKPKENNFKAVLETIRELMNTECVVPDWLHDIILGYGDPGAAHYSRMPNEIETMDFNDTFLDLDHLRASFPEHAIKVKTDDPRKLVPPFRLTFEEVSSKKREKESEQSKEVKKCITVEPHIIPSRGPYLFNEPKK
;
A
#
# COMPACT_ATOMS: atom_id res chain seq x y z
N MET A 1 31.56 5.50 38.26
CA MET A 1 31.44 4.05 38.00
C MET A 1 30.91 3.85 36.58
N ARG A 2 31.65 3.16 35.70
CA ARG A 2 31.24 2.92 34.30
C ARG A 2 30.32 1.68 34.26
N ARG A 3 29.16 1.79 33.61
CA ARG A 3 28.19 0.68 33.44
C ARG A 3 28.38 -0.01 32.09
N LYS A 4 27.80 -1.21 31.93
CA LYS A 4 27.81 -1.94 30.66
C LYS A 4 27.09 -1.13 29.56
N PRO A 5 27.68 -0.93 28.38
CA PRO A 5 27.10 -0.07 27.33
C PRO A 5 25.67 -0.45 26.92
N LYS A 6 25.35 -1.76 26.82
CA LYS A 6 24.02 -2.23 26.41
C LYS A 6 22.91 -1.97 27.43
N GLU A 7 23.27 -1.76 28.70
CA GLU A 7 22.33 -1.53 29.82
C GLU A 7 22.29 -0.04 30.23
N ASN A 8 23.02 0.83 29.53
CA ASN A 8 23.27 2.22 29.93
C ASN A 8 22.68 3.26 28.97
N ASN A 9 21.52 2.96 28.38
CA ASN A 9 20.85 3.85 27.40
C ASN A 9 19.76 4.74 28.03
N PHE A 10 19.52 4.63 29.34
CA PHE A 10 18.41 5.34 30.01
C PHE A 10 18.47 6.85 29.82
N LYS A 11 19.67 7.45 29.85
CA LYS A 11 19.83 8.90 29.69
C LYS A 11 19.39 9.34 28.29
N ALA A 12 19.90 8.68 27.25
CA ALA A 12 19.58 9.02 25.87
C ALA A 12 18.08 8.88 25.60
N VAL A 13 17.46 7.78 26.05
CA VAL A 13 16.00 7.57 25.88
C VAL A 13 15.18 8.64 26.58
N LEU A 14 15.52 8.99 27.84
CA LEU A 14 14.79 10.02 28.59
C LEU A 14 14.99 11.43 28.01
N GLU A 15 16.17 11.70 27.48
CA GLU A 15 16.49 12.96 26.78
C GLU A 15 15.63 13.08 25.51
N THR A 16 15.54 12.02 24.70
CA THR A 16 14.66 11.99 23.52
C THR A 16 13.17 12.11 23.88
N ILE A 17 12.69 11.45 24.94
CA ILE A 17 11.30 11.61 25.40
C ILE A 17 11.03 13.06 25.81
N ARG A 18 11.96 13.67 26.55
CA ARG A 18 11.84 15.07 26.95
C ARG A 18 11.84 16.01 25.75
N GLU A 19 12.71 15.78 24.77
CA GLU A 19 12.73 16.56 23.53
C GLU A 19 11.40 16.44 22.79
N LEU A 20 10.87 15.22 22.60
CA LEU A 20 9.58 14.98 21.95
C LEU A 20 8.41 15.69 22.63
N MET A 21 8.41 15.78 23.97
CA MET A 21 7.40 16.53 24.73
C MET A 21 7.49 18.05 24.57
N ASN A 22 8.68 18.57 24.24
CA ASN A 22 8.91 20.02 24.07
C ASN A 22 8.80 20.48 22.62
N THR A 23 8.83 19.56 21.65
CA THR A 23 8.54 19.83 20.25
C THR A 23 7.05 19.68 19.96
N GLU A 24 6.54 20.40 18.96
CA GLU A 24 5.22 20.09 18.39
C GLU A 24 5.29 18.69 17.75
N CYS A 25 4.78 17.69 18.47
CA CYS A 25 4.71 16.33 17.96
C CYS A 25 3.59 16.25 16.91
N VAL A 26 3.95 16.49 15.65
CA VAL A 26 3.00 16.40 14.53
C VAL A 26 2.85 14.93 14.14
N VAL A 27 2.00 14.22 14.88
CA VAL A 27 1.50 12.90 14.48
C VAL A 27 0.44 13.10 13.40
N PRO A 28 0.37 12.27 12.34
CA PRO A 28 -0.72 12.34 11.39
C PRO A 28 -2.09 12.23 12.08
N ASP A 29 -3.03 13.11 11.73
CA ASP A 29 -4.34 13.21 12.40
C ASP A 29 -5.10 11.87 12.44
N TRP A 30 -4.99 11.06 11.39
CA TRP A 30 -5.62 9.74 11.30
C TRP A 30 -5.04 8.70 12.28
N LEU A 31 -3.88 8.98 12.90
CA LEU A 31 -3.21 8.09 13.85
C LEU A 31 -3.30 8.60 15.30
N HIS A 32 -3.51 9.90 15.49
CA HIS A 32 -3.52 10.55 16.80
C HIS A 32 -4.49 9.88 17.79
N ASP A 33 -5.75 9.71 17.40
CA ASP A 33 -6.79 9.13 18.26
C ASP A 33 -6.53 7.66 18.58
N ILE A 34 -5.97 6.92 17.60
CA ILE A 34 -5.62 5.49 17.75
C ILE A 34 -4.49 5.32 18.76
N ILE A 35 -3.46 6.18 18.71
CA ILE A 35 -2.35 6.15 19.68
C ILE A 35 -2.84 6.43 21.09
N LEU A 36 -3.78 7.38 21.24
CA LEU A 36 -4.36 7.71 22.55
C LEU A 36 -5.38 6.67 23.04
N GLY A 37 -5.77 5.72 22.19
CA GLY A 37 -6.69 4.63 22.53
C GLY A 37 -8.18 5.03 22.49
N TYR A 38 -8.50 6.16 21.85
CA TYR A 38 -9.88 6.60 21.63
C TYR A 38 -10.34 6.29 20.20
N GLY A 39 -11.65 6.39 19.96
CA GLY A 39 -12.22 6.27 18.63
C GLY A 39 -12.27 4.83 18.10
N ASP A 40 -12.26 4.71 16.77
CA ASP A 40 -12.39 3.44 16.06
C ASP A 40 -11.01 2.91 15.65
N PRO A 41 -10.59 1.71 16.11
CA PRO A 41 -9.30 1.14 15.75
C PRO A 41 -9.15 0.87 14.25
N GLY A 42 -10.26 0.74 13.52
CA GLY A 42 -10.28 0.56 12.08
C GLY A 42 -10.15 1.86 11.28
N ALA A 43 -10.07 3.04 11.92
CA ALA A 43 -10.02 4.32 11.21
C ALA A 43 -8.79 4.47 10.30
N ALA A 44 -7.65 3.92 10.70
CA ALA A 44 -6.41 3.92 9.91
C ALA A 44 -6.31 2.75 8.90
N HIS A 45 -7.37 1.96 8.74
CA HIS A 45 -7.38 0.90 7.74
C HIS A 45 -7.44 1.51 6.33
N TYR A 46 -6.63 1.00 5.39
CA TYR A 46 -6.47 1.57 4.05
C TYR A 46 -7.81 1.76 3.30
N SER A 47 -8.78 0.87 3.53
CA SER A 47 -10.09 0.91 2.87
C SER A 47 -11.00 2.07 3.31
N ARG A 48 -10.63 2.73 4.42
CA ARG A 48 -11.35 3.87 5.03
C ARG A 48 -10.56 5.17 4.90
N MET A 49 -9.32 5.09 4.46
CA MET A 49 -8.48 6.26 4.22
C MET A 49 -9.01 7.08 3.04
N PRO A 50 -9.15 8.41 3.16
CA PRO A 50 -9.70 9.24 2.09
C PRO A 50 -8.80 9.27 0.84
N ASN A 51 -7.50 9.04 1.03
CA ASN A 51 -6.47 8.97 0.02
C ASN A 51 -6.18 7.54 -0.47
N GLU A 52 -7.17 6.65 -0.43
CA GLU A 52 -7.06 5.29 -0.99
C GLU A 52 -6.63 5.36 -2.48
N ILE A 53 -5.55 4.65 -2.79
CA ILE A 53 -4.94 4.62 -4.12
C ILE A 53 -5.68 3.57 -4.95
N GLU A 54 -6.25 4.02 -6.06
CA GLU A 54 -7.05 3.15 -6.94
C GLU A 54 -6.18 2.24 -7.81
N THR A 55 -5.11 2.80 -8.37
CA THR A 55 -4.20 2.08 -9.27
C THR A 55 -2.80 2.07 -8.68
N MET A 56 -2.25 0.86 -8.52
CA MET A 56 -0.90 0.66 -7.99
C MET A 56 -0.13 -0.33 -8.85
N ASP A 57 1.14 -0.04 -9.03
CA ASP A 57 2.07 -0.96 -9.68
C ASP A 57 2.62 -1.94 -8.66
N PHE A 58 2.37 -3.23 -8.89
CA PHE A 58 2.85 -4.31 -8.02
C PHE A 58 4.20 -4.85 -8.46
N ASN A 59 4.81 -4.33 -9.53
CA ASN A 59 6.15 -4.69 -10.00
C ASN A 59 6.33 -6.23 -10.09
N ASP A 60 7.28 -6.76 -9.32
CA ASP A 60 7.69 -8.15 -9.22
C ASP A 60 6.99 -8.93 -8.10
N THR A 61 5.96 -8.37 -7.47
CA THR A 61 5.22 -9.05 -6.39
C THR A 61 4.59 -10.37 -6.85
N PHE A 62 4.15 -10.44 -8.12
CA PHE A 62 3.52 -11.63 -8.68
C PHE A 62 4.42 -12.29 -9.72
N LEU A 63 4.64 -13.60 -9.57
CA LEU A 63 5.40 -14.43 -10.51
C LEU A 63 4.68 -14.59 -11.85
N ASP A 64 3.37 -14.83 -11.82
CA ASP A 64 2.52 -14.99 -12.99
C ASP A 64 1.06 -14.59 -12.68
N LEU A 65 0.21 -14.65 -13.70
CA LEU A 65 -1.20 -14.28 -13.58
C LEU A 65 -2.00 -15.24 -12.69
N ASP A 66 -1.58 -16.50 -12.56
CA ASP A 66 -2.28 -17.49 -11.75
C ASP A 66 -1.96 -17.29 -10.26
N HIS A 67 -0.74 -16.90 -9.91
CA HIS A 67 -0.36 -16.42 -8.58
C HIS A 67 -1.15 -15.17 -8.20
N LEU A 68 -1.34 -14.23 -9.14
CA LEU A 68 -2.18 -13.06 -8.94
C LEU A 68 -3.64 -13.45 -8.66
N ARG A 69 -4.21 -14.40 -9.41
CA ARG A 69 -5.55 -14.94 -9.14
C ARG A 69 -5.66 -15.62 -7.79
N ALA A 70 -4.69 -16.44 -7.42
CA ALA A 70 -4.65 -17.10 -6.12
C ALA A 70 -4.50 -16.11 -4.95
N SER A 71 -3.86 -14.95 -5.18
CA SER A 71 -3.68 -13.90 -4.17
C SER A 71 -4.97 -13.15 -3.84
N PHE A 72 -5.92 -13.10 -4.78
CA PHE A 72 -7.21 -12.40 -4.61
C PHE A 72 -8.39 -13.33 -4.92
N PRO A 73 -8.66 -14.36 -4.09
CA PRO A 73 -9.69 -15.36 -4.37
C PRO A 73 -11.10 -14.76 -4.41
N GLU A 74 -11.35 -13.71 -3.64
CA GLU A 74 -12.65 -13.04 -3.53
C GLU A 74 -12.89 -11.95 -4.59
N HIS A 75 -11.92 -11.70 -5.49
CA HIS A 75 -12.02 -10.63 -6.49
C HIS A 75 -12.08 -11.20 -7.90
N ALA A 76 -12.97 -10.65 -8.73
CA ALA A 76 -12.99 -10.93 -10.16
C ALA A 76 -11.82 -10.21 -10.84
N ILE A 77 -10.96 -10.95 -11.53
CA ILE A 77 -9.81 -10.40 -12.25
C ILE A 77 -10.16 -10.22 -13.73
N LYS A 78 -10.14 -8.96 -14.18
CA LYS A 78 -10.26 -8.59 -15.59
C LYS A 78 -8.89 -8.19 -16.11
N VAL A 79 -8.50 -8.67 -17.28
CA VAL A 79 -7.24 -8.24 -17.91
C VAL A 79 -7.55 -7.29 -19.06
N LYS A 80 -6.80 -6.18 -19.17
CA LYS A 80 -6.94 -5.22 -20.28
C LYS A 80 -6.36 -5.70 -21.61
N THR A 81 -5.75 -6.89 -21.65
CA THR A 81 -5.04 -7.39 -22.82
C THR A 81 -5.57 -8.77 -23.19
N ASP A 82 -6.00 -8.93 -24.44
CA ASP A 82 -6.51 -10.20 -24.97
C ASP A 82 -5.39 -11.18 -25.37
N ASP A 83 -4.18 -10.68 -25.63
CA ASP A 83 -3.02 -11.47 -26.05
C ASP A 83 -2.41 -12.26 -24.88
N PRO A 84 -2.47 -13.61 -24.85
CA PRO A 84 -1.94 -14.40 -23.75
C PRO A 84 -0.42 -14.26 -23.57
N ARG A 85 0.31 -13.96 -24.65
CA ARG A 85 1.77 -13.78 -24.63
C ARG A 85 2.22 -12.50 -23.93
N LYS A 86 1.34 -11.50 -23.83
CA LYS A 86 1.62 -10.22 -23.16
C LYS A 86 1.20 -10.24 -21.70
N LEU A 87 0.59 -11.32 -21.22
CA LEU A 87 0.21 -11.54 -19.82
C LEU A 87 1.42 -11.95 -18.96
N VAL A 88 2.50 -11.19 -19.08
CA VAL A 88 3.72 -11.39 -18.31
C VAL A 88 3.86 -10.26 -17.29
N PRO A 89 4.43 -10.53 -16.11
CA PRO A 89 4.74 -9.48 -15.14
C PRO A 89 5.76 -8.49 -15.72
N PRO A 90 5.82 -7.24 -15.21
CA PRO A 90 5.09 -6.71 -14.05
C PRO A 90 3.62 -6.33 -14.32
N PHE A 91 2.80 -6.40 -13.27
CA PHE A 91 1.36 -6.11 -13.33
C PHE A 91 1.00 -4.85 -12.56
N ARG A 92 0.30 -3.94 -13.24
CA ARG A 92 -0.38 -2.81 -12.61
C ARG A 92 -1.82 -3.19 -12.31
N LEU A 93 -2.25 -3.00 -11.06
CA LEU A 93 -3.58 -3.33 -10.60
C LEU A 93 -4.39 -2.07 -10.37
N THR A 94 -5.62 -2.07 -10.89
CA THR A 94 -6.63 -1.05 -10.65
C THR A 94 -7.78 -1.68 -9.89
N PHE A 95 -8.00 -1.25 -8.65
CA PHE A 95 -9.10 -1.70 -7.79
C PHE A 95 -10.37 -0.90 -8.13
N GLU A 96 -11.30 -1.51 -8.86
CA GLU A 96 -12.53 -0.83 -9.28
C GLU A 96 -13.37 -0.38 -8.07
N GLU A 97 -13.25 -1.06 -6.93
CA GLU A 97 -13.96 -0.71 -5.71
C GLU A 97 -13.64 0.71 -5.23
N VAL A 98 -12.37 1.11 -5.31
CA VAL A 98 -11.90 2.43 -4.88
C VAL A 98 -12.45 3.51 -5.83
N SER A 99 -12.49 3.19 -7.12
CA SER A 99 -13.06 4.06 -8.16
C SER A 99 -14.56 4.32 -7.93
N SER A 100 -15.30 3.28 -7.53
CA SER A 100 -16.73 3.35 -7.23
C SER A 100 -17.00 4.15 -5.97
N LYS A 101 -16.26 3.91 -4.88
CA LYS A 101 -16.38 4.68 -3.63
C LYS A 101 -16.20 6.18 -3.84
N LYS A 102 -15.26 6.59 -4.70
CA LYS A 102 -15.04 8.01 -5.03
C LYS A 102 -16.24 8.63 -5.74
N ARG A 103 -16.85 7.91 -6.70
CA ARG A 103 -18.05 8.38 -7.43
C ARG A 103 -19.33 8.38 -6.58
N GLU A 104 -19.47 7.43 -5.66
CA GLU A 104 -20.62 7.38 -4.73
C GLU A 104 -20.59 8.51 -3.70
N LYS A 105 -19.40 8.98 -3.28
CA LYS A 105 -19.30 10.21 -2.47
C LYS A 105 -19.82 11.45 -3.20
N GLU A 106 -19.86 11.42 -4.54
CA GLU A 106 -20.38 12.51 -5.38
C GLU A 106 -21.85 12.27 -5.82
N SER A 107 -22.40 11.07 -5.65
CA SER A 107 -23.76 10.71 -6.06
C SER A 107 -24.39 9.71 -5.08
N GLU A 108 -25.48 10.10 -4.40
CA GLU A 108 -26.15 9.38 -3.30
C GLU A 108 -26.84 8.04 -3.70
N GLN A 109 -26.22 7.21 -4.55
CA GLN A 109 -26.74 5.89 -4.91
C GLN A 109 -25.75 4.81 -4.49
N SER A 110 -26.10 4.07 -3.44
CA SER A 110 -25.42 2.87 -2.99
C SER A 110 -25.69 1.71 -3.95
N LYS A 111 -24.71 1.37 -4.80
CA LYS A 111 -24.74 0.11 -5.55
C LYS A 111 -23.78 -0.88 -4.90
N GLU A 112 -24.17 -2.15 -4.85
CA GLU A 112 -23.26 -3.22 -4.44
C GLU A 112 -22.01 -3.19 -5.32
N VAL A 113 -20.90 -2.77 -4.72
CA VAL A 113 -19.63 -2.62 -5.42
C VAL A 113 -19.07 -4.02 -5.69
N LYS A 114 -19.16 -4.45 -6.95
CA LYS A 114 -18.57 -5.72 -7.38
C LYS A 114 -17.05 -5.66 -7.17
N LYS A 115 -16.53 -6.58 -6.37
CA LYS A 115 -15.09 -6.72 -6.11
C LYS A 115 -14.36 -7.12 -7.38
N CYS A 116 -13.81 -6.14 -8.07
CA CYS A 116 -13.19 -6.34 -9.38
C CYS A 116 -11.85 -5.63 -9.47
N ILE A 117 -10.84 -6.36 -9.94
CA ILE A 117 -9.50 -5.87 -10.16
C ILE A 117 -9.21 -5.91 -11.66
N THR A 118 -8.90 -4.76 -12.22
CA THR A 118 -8.41 -4.66 -13.59
C THR A 118 -6.88 -4.74 -13.59
N VAL A 119 -6.33 -5.70 -14.34
CA VAL A 119 -4.90 -5.98 -14.48
C VAL A 119 -4.40 -5.43 -15.81
N GLU A 120 -3.31 -4.68 -15.74
CA GLU A 120 -2.60 -4.17 -16.92
C GLU A 120 -1.12 -4.61 -16.86
N PRO A 121 -0.68 -5.54 -17.72
CA PRO A 121 0.73 -5.87 -17.84
C PRO A 121 1.48 -4.70 -18.49
N HIS A 122 2.70 -4.44 -18.05
CA HIS A 122 3.54 -3.41 -18.65
C HIS A 122 5.00 -3.87 -18.76
N ILE A 123 5.79 -3.16 -19.57
CA ILE A 123 7.20 -3.49 -19.80
C ILE A 123 8.07 -2.54 -18.99
N ILE A 124 9.00 -3.09 -18.22
CA ILE A 124 9.98 -2.30 -17.48
C ILE A 124 10.86 -1.54 -18.48
N PRO A 125 10.98 -0.20 -18.37
CA PRO A 125 11.87 0.57 -19.23
C PRO A 125 13.31 0.06 -19.16
N SER A 126 13.97 -0.08 -20.31
CA SER A 126 15.36 -0.52 -20.38
C SER A 126 16.27 0.45 -19.62
N ARG A 127 17.11 -0.09 -18.72
CA ARG A 127 18.07 0.67 -17.91
C ARG A 127 19.45 0.78 -18.58
N GLY A 128 19.47 0.72 -19.90
CA GLY A 128 20.68 0.82 -20.72
C GLY A 128 21.07 -0.50 -21.40
N PRO A 129 22.23 -0.52 -22.08
CA PRO A 129 22.61 -1.61 -22.98
C PRO A 129 23.19 -2.85 -22.28
N TYR A 130 23.46 -2.77 -20.97
CA TYR A 130 24.13 -3.84 -20.24
C TYR A 130 23.15 -4.71 -19.47
N LEU A 131 23.26 -6.03 -19.64
CA LEU A 131 22.38 -7.02 -19.00
C LEU A 131 22.43 -7.00 -17.46
N PHE A 132 23.56 -6.59 -16.85
CA PHE A 132 23.65 -6.48 -15.39
C PHE A 132 22.90 -5.27 -14.81
N ASN A 133 22.46 -4.32 -15.64
CA ASN A 133 21.62 -3.20 -15.21
C ASN A 133 20.14 -3.59 -15.10
N GLU A 134 19.76 -4.77 -15.59
CA GLU A 134 18.41 -5.29 -15.41
C GLU A 134 18.12 -5.48 -13.91
N PRO A 135 16.87 -5.20 -13.47
CA PRO A 135 16.48 -5.44 -12.10
C PRO A 135 16.62 -6.92 -11.77
N LYS A 136 16.97 -7.21 -10.51
CA LYS A 136 16.99 -8.59 -10.01
C LYS A 136 15.58 -9.17 -10.13
N LYS A 137 15.50 -10.38 -10.67
CA LYS A 137 14.28 -11.18 -10.73
C LYS A 137 14.16 -12.04 -9.49
#